data_AF-A0A2J6HX77-F1
#
_entry.id   AF-A0A2J6HX77-F1
#
_cell.length_a   1.000
_cell.length_b   1.000
_cell.length_c   1.000
_cell.angle_alpha   90.00
_cell.angle_beta   90.00
_cell.angle_gamma   90.00
#
_symmetry.space_group_name_H-M   'P 1'
#
loop_
_entity.id
_entity.type
_entity.pdbx_description
1 polymer ?
#
loop_
_entity_poly.entity_id
_entity_poly.type
_entity_poly.pdbx_seq_one_letter_code
_entity_poly.pdbx_strand_id
1 'polypeptide(L)'
;TSTEMGCRNCHGGGWRVNNTAGVADETAINILKAHDRMNGTTLLEDAENGHPRLCQSCHEDPAVGAPGKPGVLNFSAAIHGFHANYLTGLDEESCNLCHPSHSDGNTVCFRGRHTTNELHCTECHGKIEDHALGLLKYEMDKFRESSFRMAKNLEPRMAADFKSVNARQPWMMEPDCRTCHRNYDIKTDGYMGNSFNKWVDGGNMLYRNRSDQMGMMCAACHGSPHAIYPAMNIYGDARDNIQPLQYQNIAGPIGIKDNCAVCHKKNMPYSGHHRNMKLNLLNDL
;
A
#
# COMPACT_ATOMS: atom_id res chain seq x y z
N THR A 1 -3.73 -7.40 7.09
CA THR A 1 -4.82 -7.52 6.09
C THR A 1 -6.05 -6.86 6.68
N SER A 2 -6.76 -6.01 5.94
CA SER A 2 -8.00 -5.40 6.43
C SER A 2 -9.20 -6.27 6.07
N THR A 3 -10.20 -6.30 6.95
CA THR A 3 -11.51 -6.91 6.70
C THR A 3 -12.49 -5.93 6.03
N GLU A 4 -12.10 -4.67 5.85
CA GLU A 4 -12.90 -3.60 5.25
C GLU A 4 -12.51 -3.41 3.77
N MET A 5 -12.48 -4.50 3.01
CA MET A 5 -12.21 -4.44 1.56
C MET A 5 -13.52 -4.21 0.81
N GLY A 6 -13.57 -3.17 -0.03
CA GLY A 6 -14.78 -2.59 -0.60
C GLY A 6 -15.45 -3.36 -1.75
N CYS A 7 -15.26 -4.69 -1.87
CA CYS A 7 -15.76 -5.48 -3.01
C CYS A 7 -17.28 -5.29 -3.28
N ARG A 8 -18.05 -5.07 -2.21
CA ARG A 8 -19.50 -4.79 -2.25
C ARG A 8 -19.89 -3.58 -3.11
N ASN A 9 -18.99 -2.62 -3.30
CA ASN A 9 -19.26 -1.39 -4.03
C ASN A 9 -19.65 -1.65 -5.50
N CYS A 10 -19.22 -2.78 -6.08
CA CYS A 10 -19.60 -3.20 -7.43
C CYS A 10 -20.24 -4.60 -7.47
N HIS A 11 -19.96 -5.45 -6.49
CA HIS A 11 -20.48 -6.82 -6.43
C HIS A 11 -21.76 -6.97 -5.58
N GLY A 12 -22.38 -5.86 -5.16
CA GLY A 12 -23.62 -5.87 -4.39
C GLY A 12 -23.45 -6.39 -2.96
N GLY A 13 -24.57 -6.56 -2.27
CA GLY A 13 -24.61 -6.90 -0.84
C GLY A 13 -24.17 -5.76 0.09
N GLY A 14 -24.19 -6.05 1.40
CA GLY A 14 -23.72 -5.17 2.46
C GLY A 14 -22.41 -5.63 3.09
N TRP A 15 -22.03 -5.02 4.20
CA TRP A 15 -20.97 -5.58 5.05
C TRP A 15 -21.49 -6.80 5.82
N ARG A 16 -20.68 -7.85 5.92
CA ARG A 16 -21.06 -9.09 6.61
C ARG A 16 -21.25 -8.91 8.11
N VAL A 17 -20.38 -8.12 8.76
CA VAL A 17 -20.31 -8.00 10.22
C VAL A 17 -20.66 -6.58 10.61
N ASN A 18 -21.71 -6.43 11.42
CA ASN A 18 -22.13 -5.18 12.06
C ASN A 18 -22.19 -3.98 11.12
N ASN A 19 -22.59 -4.21 9.86
CA ASN A 19 -22.57 -3.21 8.81
C ASN A 19 -21.24 -2.42 8.68
N THR A 20 -20.10 -3.06 9.01
CA THR A 20 -18.80 -2.40 9.16
C THR A 20 -17.69 -3.08 8.36
N ALA A 21 -17.64 -4.41 8.35
CA ALA A 21 -16.56 -5.14 7.71
C ALA A 21 -17.00 -6.51 7.17
N GLY A 22 -16.14 -7.12 6.37
CA GLY A 22 -16.29 -8.46 5.83
C GLY A 22 -17.13 -8.52 4.55
N VAL A 23 -16.87 -9.54 3.74
CA VAL A 23 -17.58 -9.78 2.48
C VAL A 23 -18.86 -10.57 2.77
N ALA A 24 -20.03 -10.01 2.44
CA ALA A 24 -21.31 -10.69 2.58
C ALA A 24 -21.45 -11.84 1.57
N ASP A 25 -22.32 -12.81 1.86
CA ASP A 25 -22.50 -13.98 1.01
C ASP A 25 -22.99 -13.59 -0.39
N GLU A 26 -23.87 -12.59 -0.52
CA GLU A 26 -24.31 -12.05 -1.81
C GLU A 26 -23.11 -11.51 -2.63
N THR A 27 -22.25 -10.71 -2.00
CA THR A 27 -21.03 -10.19 -2.63
C THR A 27 -20.12 -11.32 -3.10
N ALA A 28 -19.90 -12.32 -2.25
CA ALA A 28 -19.08 -13.48 -2.57
C ALA A 28 -19.67 -14.27 -3.75
N ILE A 29 -20.97 -14.58 -3.72
CA ILE A 29 -21.70 -15.27 -4.80
C ILE A 29 -21.53 -14.52 -6.13
N ASN A 30 -21.69 -13.20 -6.13
CA ASN A 30 -21.56 -12.39 -7.34
C ASN A 30 -20.13 -12.39 -7.91
N ILE A 31 -19.11 -12.42 -7.04
CA ILE A 31 -17.71 -12.59 -7.46
C ILE A 31 -17.49 -13.98 -8.07
N LEU A 32 -17.96 -15.05 -7.43
CA LEU A 32 -17.80 -16.41 -7.93
C LEU A 32 -18.52 -16.61 -9.28
N LYS A 33 -19.75 -16.10 -9.42
CA LYS A 33 -20.49 -16.08 -10.71
C LYS A 33 -19.72 -15.36 -11.81
N ALA A 34 -19.06 -14.24 -11.49
CA ALA A 34 -18.25 -13.52 -12.46
C ALA A 34 -17.04 -14.36 -12.90
N HIS A 35 -16.36 -15.02 -11.96
CA HIS A 35 -15.27 -15.94 -12.27
C HIS A 35 -15.73 -17.11 -13.17
N ASP A 36 -16.83 -17.76 -12.81
CA ASP A 36 -17.38 -18.90 -13.56
C ASP A 36 -17.75 -18.48 -14.99
N ARG A 37 -18.44 -17.34 -15.14
CA ARG A 37 -18.80 -16.78 -16.45
C ARG A 37 -17.59 -16.42 -17.31
N MET A 38 -16.57 -15.80 -16.72
CA MET A 38 -15.47 -15.20 -17.48
C MET A 38 -14.29 -16.15 -17.72
N ASN A 39 -14.14 -17.16 -16.87
CA ASN A 39 -12.99 -18.06 -16.88
C ASN A 39 -13.37 -19.54 -16.95
N GLY A 40 -14.67 -19.87 -17.04
CA GLY A 40 -15.13 -21.26 -17.16
C GLY A 40 -14.85 -22.10 -15.92
N THR A 41 -14.81 -21.47 -14.74
CA THR A 41 -14.64 -22.16 -13.45
C THR A 41 -15.98 -22.67 -12.91
N THR A 42 -15.92 -23.48 -11.84
CA THR A 42 -17.08 -24.00 -11.09
C THR A 42 -17.07 -23.50 -9.64
N LEU A 43 -16.49 -22.33 -9.37
CA LEU A 43 -16.21 -21.87 -8.02
C LEU A 43 -17.46 -21.68 -7.18
N LEU A 44 -18.57 -21.21 -7.78
CA LEU A 44 -19.82 -21.07 -7.05
C LEU A 44 -20.36 -22.44 -6.63
N GLU A 45 -20.45 -23.38 -7.57
CA GLU A 45 -20.91 -24.74 -7.31
C GLU A 45 -20.02 -25.45 -6.28
N ASP A 46 -18.68 -25.32 -6.40
CA ASP A 46 -17.72 -25.83 -5.43
C ASP A 46 -18.02 -25.27 -4.02
N ALA A 47 -18.26 -23.95 -3.90
CA ALA A 47 -18.54 -23.30 -2.62
C ALA A 47 -19.88 -23.72 -2.02
N GLU A 48 -20.95 -23.81 -2.82
CA GLU A 48 -22.28 -24.27 -2.39
C GLU A 48 -22.25 -25.73 -1.91
N ASN A 49 -21.37 -26.55 -2.50
CA ASN A 49 -21.12 -27.93 -2.08
C ASN A 49 -20.13 -28.04 -0.89
N GLY A 50 -19.80 -26.94 -0.21
CA GLY A 50 -18.94 -26.93 0.98
C GLY A 50 -17.43 -26.98 0.69
N HIS A 51 -17.01 -26.74 -0.55
CA HIS A 51 -15.61 -26.76 -0.99
C HIS A 51 -15.13 -25.40 -1.53
N PRO A 52 -15.27 -24.28 -0.79
CA PRO A 52 -14.85 -22.97 -1.27
C PRO A 52 -13.34 -22.95 -1.54
N ARG A 53 -12.94 -22.26 -2.60
CA ARG A 53 -11.52 -22.13 -2.98
C ARG A 53 -10.97 -20.80 -2.49
N LEU A 54 -9.74 -20.84 -1.97
CA LEU A 54 -8.96 -19.62 -1.77
C LEU A 54 -8.55 -19.06 -3.13
N CYS A 55 -8.62 -17.74 -3.31
CA CYS A 55 -8.15 -17.06 -4.53
C CYS A 55 -6.69 -17.46 -4.85
N GLN A 56 -5.88 -17.54 -3.79
CA GLN A 56 -4.47 -17.90 -3.83
C GLN A 56 -4.19 -19.35 -4.24
N SER A 57 -5.22 -20.21 -4.30
CA SER A 57 -5.09 -21.57 -4.85
C SER A 57 -4.84 -21.59 -6.35
N CYS A 58 -5.17 -20.49 -7.05
CA CYS A 58 -4.90 -20.27 -8.46
C CYS A 58 -3.95 -19.11 -8.68
N HIS A 59 -4.13 -18.01 -7.95
CA HIS A 59 -3.33 -16.80 -8.11
C HIS A 59 -2.11 -16.82 -7.18
N GLU A 60 -0.90 -16.69 -7.73
CA GLU A 60 0.32 -16.54 -6.93
C GLU A 60 0.20 -15.33 -5.98
N ASP A 61 0.64 -15.45 -4.73
CA ASP A 61 0.64 -14.34 -3.77
C ASP A 61 1.85 -14.40 -2.82
N PRO A 62 2.89 -13.57 -3.06
CA PRO A 62 4.06 -13.48 -2.21
C PRO A 62 3.75 -13.11 -0.75
N ALA A 63 2.66 -12.40 -0.46
CA ALA A 63 2.34 -11.98 0.90
C ALA A 63 2.04 -13.14 1.84
N VAL A 64 1.52 -14.25 1.29
CA VAL A 64 1.18 -15.47 2.03
C VAL A 64 1.97 -16.69 1.56
N GLY A 65 2.97 -16.49 0.69
CA GLY A 65 3.78 -17.56 0.13
C GLY A 65 3.01 -18.53 -0.76
N ALA A 66 1.89 -18.11 -1.35
CA ALA A 66 1.09 -18.97 -2.20
C ALA A 66 1.73 -19.10 -3.59
N PRO A 67 2.00 -20.33 -4.08
CA PRO A 67 2.69 -20.52 -5.36
C PRO A 67 1.82 -20.23 -6.58
N GLY A 68 0.49 -20.27 -6.44
CA GLY A 68 -0.45 -20.15 -7.56
C GLY A 68 -0.34 -21.29 -8.58
N LYS A 69 -0.99 -21.10 -9.73
CA LYS A 69 -0.96 -22.02 -10.88
C LYS A 69 -0.15 -21.42 -12.04
N PRO A 70 0.55 -22.25 -12.83
CA PRO A 70 1.22 -21.80 -14.05
C PRO A 70 0.24 -21.08 -15.01
N GLY A 71 0.70 -20.01 -15.66
CA GLY A 71 -0.09 -19.23 -16.62
C GLY A 71 -1.16 -18.31 -16.00
N VAL A 72 -1.48 -18.45 -14.71
CA VAL A 72 -2.43 -17.58 -14.00
C VAL A 72 -1.70 -16.38 -13.41
N LEU A 73 -2.30 -15.19 -13.53
CA LEU A 73 -1.75 -13.96 -12.97
C LEU A 73 -1.57 -14.06 -11.45
N ASN A 74 -0.58 -13.35 -10.94
CA ASN A 74 -0.48 -13.03 -9.52
C ASN A 74 -1.77 -12.39 -9.01
N PHE A 75 -2.15 -12.63 -7.76
CA PHE A 75 -3.40 -12.17 -7.16
C PHE A 75 -3.58 -10.65 -7.25
N SER A 76 -2.54 -9.89 -6.91
CA SER A 76 -2.58 -8.43 -7.00
C SER A 76 -2.67 -7.96 -8.45
N ALA A 77 -1.92 -8.57 -9.36
CA ALA A 77 -1.97 -8.21 -10.78
C ALA A 77 -3.34 -8.53 -11.41
N ALA A 78 -3.97 -9.64 -11.02
CA ALA A 78 -5.30 -10.02 -11.49
C ALA A 78 -6.38 -9.02 -11.04
N ILE A 79 -6.38 -8.64 -9.75
CA ILE A 79 -7.35 -7.70 -9.21
C ILE A 79 -7.15 -6.32 -9.84
N HIS A 80 -5.96 -5.74 -9.72
CA HIS A 80 -5.73 -4.37 -10.20
C HIS A 80 -5.83 -4.29 -11.73
N GLY A 81 -5.26 -5.27 -12.45
CA GLY A 81 -5.30 -5.32 -13.90
C GLY A 81 -6.71 -5.40 -14.47
N PHE A 82 -7.60 -6.18 -13.85
CA PHE A 82 -8.99 -6.24 -14.28
C PHE A 82 -9.74 -4.94 -13.98
N HIS A 83 -9.70 -4.49 -12.72
CA HIS A 83 -10.53 -3.37 -12.28
C HIS A 83 -10.06 -2.02 -12.83
N ALA A 84 -8.77 -1.84 -13.12
CA ALA A 84 -8.26 -0.61 -13.72
C ALA A 84 -9.01 -0.25 -15.02
N ASN A 85 -9.42 -1.24 -15.81
CA ASN A 85 -10.17 -1.02 -17.07
C ASN A 85 -11.55 -0.38 -16.88
N TYR A 86 -12.07 -0.36 -15.65
CA TYR A 86 -13.38 0.22 -15.29
C TYR A 86 -13.26 1.42 -14.35
N LEU A 87 -12.07 1.68 -13.81
CA LEU A 87 -11.81 2.70 -12.79
C LEU A 87 -10.87 3.80 -13.30
N THR A 88 -10.48 3.77 -14.59
CA THR A 88 -9.69 4.80 -15.24
C THR A 88 -10.28 6.19 -15.00
N GLY A 89 -9.42 7.17 -14.69
CA GLY A 89 -9.83 8.56 -14.52
C GLY A 89 -10.36 8.93 -13.13
N LEU A 90 -10.49 7.97 -12.20
CA LEU A 90 -11.01 8.23 -10.85
C LEU A 90 -9.92 8.67 -9.85
N ASP A 91 -8.66 8.76 -10.27
CA ASP A 91 -7.53 9.19 -9.44
C ASP A 91 -7.48 8.42 -8.10
N GLU A 92 -7.32 9.09 -6.95
CA GLU A 92 -7.23 8.42 -5.66
C GLU A 92 -8.50 7.65 -5.25
N GLU A 93 -9.66 8.06 -5.76
CA GLU A 93 -10.94 7.46 -5.39
C GLU A 93 -11.02 5.99 -5.83
N SER A 94 -10.35 5.66 -6.95
CA SER A 94 -10.19 4.27 -7.39
C SER A 94 -9.60 3.36 -6.30
N CYS A 95 -8.70 3.88 -5.47
CA CYS A 95 -8.06 3.15 -4.38
C CYS A 95 -9.04 2.99 -3.21
N ASN A 96 -9.77 4.06 -2.89
CA ASN A 96 -10.73 4.12 -1.78
C ASN A 96 -11.92 3.16 -1.99
N LEU A 97 -12.32 2.92 -3.24
CA LEU A 97 -13.39 1.96 -3.56
C LEU A 97 -13.10 0.53 -3.11
N CYS A 98 -11.82 0.15 -2.94
CA CYS A 98 -11.41 -1.21 -2.59
C CYS A 98 -10.70 -1.28 -1.24
N HIS A 99 -9.85 -0.30 -0.94
CA HIS A 99 -9.04 -0.27 0.27
C HIS A 99 -9.73 0.54 1.37
N PRO A 100 -9.43 0.25 2.63
CA PRO A 100 -10.08 0.90 3.77
C PRO A 100 -9.45 2.27 4.05
N SER A 101 -9.39 3.13 3.04
CA SER A 101 -8.74 4.45 3.04
C SER A 101 -9.74 5.61 3.06
N HIS A 102 -11.02 5.35 2.82
CA HIS A 102 -12.06 6.36 2.97
C HIS A 102 -12.05 6.98 4.39
N SER A 103 -12.30 8.28 4.45
CA SER A 103 -12.33 9.06 5.69
C SER A 103 -13.54 8.76 6.57
N ASP A 104 -14.63 8.23 6.00
CA ASP A 104 -15.80 7.73 6.72
C ASP A 104 -15.72 6.23 7.05
N GLY A 105 -14.61 5.57 6.67
CA GLY A 105 -14.30 4.19 7.01
C GLY A 105 -13.81 4.03 8.46
N ASN A 106 -13.81 2.79 8.95
CA ASN A 106 -13.41 2.49 10.32
C ASN A 106 -11.89 2.31 10.48
N THR A 107 -11.19 1.92 9.42
CA THR A 107 -9.73 1.70 9.50
C THR A 107 -8.92 2.96 9.20
N VAL A 108 -9.35 3.76 8.20
CA VAL A 108 -8.62 4.92 7.66
C VAL A 108 -7.12 4.58 7.50
N CYS A 109 -6.80 3.67 6.59
CA CYS A 109 -5.49 3.01 6.59
C CYS A 109 -4.32 3.95 6.31
N PHE A 110 -4.57 5.07 5.63
CA PHE A 110 -3.59 6.13 5.40
C PHE A 110 -3.93 7.32 6.28
N ARG A 111 -3.13 7.51 7.33
CA ARG A 111 -3.42 8.47 8.41
C ARG A 111 -2.18 9.00 9.13
N GLY A 112 -1.01 8.83 8.51
CA GLY A 112 0.26 9.36 9.02
C GLY A 112 0.50 10.80 8.59
N ARG A 113 1.65 11.36 8.96
CA ARG A 113 2.07 12.73 8.61
C ARG A 113 1.93 13.09 7.13
N HIS A 114 2.06 12.13 6.21
CA HIS A 114 1.87 12.41 4.78
C HIS A 114 0.45 12.91 4.44
N THR A 115 -0.60 12.42 5.10
CA THR A 115 -1.97 12.91 4.82
C THR A 115 -2.16 14.36 5.26
N THR A 116 -1.50 14.76 6.34
CA THR A 116 -1.53 16.16 6.81
C THR A 116 -0.73 17.13 5.93
N ASN A 117 0.00 16.61 4.93
CA ASN A 117 0.67 17.40 3.89
C ASN A 117 0.00 17.16 2.53
N GLU A 118 -1.28 16.74 2.51
CA GLU A 118 -2.09 16.60 1.30
C GLU A 118 -1.50 15.62 0.27
N LEU A 119 -0.73 14.63 0.75
CA LEU A 119 -0.36 13.49 -0.08
C LEU A 119 -1.44 12.42 0.02
N HIS A 120 -1.62 11.69 -1.08
CA HIS A 120 -2.59 10.64 -1.27
C HIS A 120 -1.90 9.36 -1.76
N CYS A 121 -2.69 8.35 -2.11
CA CYS A 121 -2.16 7.05 -2.55
C CYS A 121 -1.35 7.17 -3.85
N THR A 122 -1.80 8.05 -4.74
CA THR A 122 -1.35 8.15 -6.13
C THR A 122 0.05 8.76 -6.27
N GLU A 123 0.44 9.63 -5.35
CA GLU A 123 1.77 10.25 -5.37
C GLU A 123 2.85 9.18 -5.11
N CYS A 124 2.51 8.12 -4.37
CA CYS A 124 3.46 7.04 -4.11
C CYS A 124 3.31 5.86 -5.08
N HIS A 125 2.10 5.35 -5.23
CA HIS A 125 1.82 4.09 -5.92
C HIS A 125 1.46 4.25 -7.40
N GLY A 126 1.26 5.49 -7.87
CA GLY A 126 0.68 5.79 -9.18
C GLY A 126 -0.85 5.79 -9.15
N LYS A 127 -1.47 6.28 -10.23
CA LYS A 127 -2.91 6.11 -10.47
C LYS A 127 -3.23 4.63 -10.72
N ILE A 128 -4.50 4.23 -10.66
CA ILE A 128 -4.87 2.80 -10.78
C ILE A 128 -4.39 2.19 -12.11
N GLU A 129 -4.38 2.98 -13.18
CA GLU A 129 -3.86 2.60 -14.49
C GLU A 129 -2.35 2.33 -14.42
N ASP A 130 -1.59 3.28 -13.86
CA ASP A 130 -0.15 3.19 -13.67
C ASP A 130 0.24 2.01 -12.77
N HIS A 131 -0.49 1.84 -11.66
CA HIS A 131 -0.31 0.77 -10.69
C HIS A 131 -0.55 -0.61 -11.32
N ALA A 132 -1.67 -0.74 -12.05
CA ALA A 132 -2.02 -1.97 -12.75
C ALA A 132 -1.00 -2.28 -13.85
N LEU A 133 -0.59 -1.29 -14.65
CA LEU A 133 0.41 -1.48 -15.71
C LEU A 133 1.76 -1.95 -15.17
N GLY A 134 2.23 -1.41 -14.03
CA GLY A 134 3.45 -1.87 -13.38
C GLY A 134 3.39 -3.35 -12.97
N LEU A 135 2.25 -3.78 -12.40
CA LEU A 135 2.01 -5.18 -12.04
C LEU A 135 1.90 -6.08 -13.28
N LEU A 136 1.11 -5.67 -14.27
CA LEU A 136 0.89 -6.44 -15.49
C LEU A 136 2.19 -6.59 -16.29
N LYS A 137 3.05 -5.56 -16.32
CA LYS A 137 4.35 -5.64 -16.99
C LYS A 137 5.27 -6.68 -16.35
N TYR A 138 5.29 -6.77 -15.02
CA TYR A 138 6.01 -7.85 -14.33
C TYR A 138 5.49 -9.24 -14.70
N GLU A 139 4.18 -9.38 -14.90
CA GLU A 139 3.57 -10.64 -15.32
C GLU A 139 3.82 -10.97 -16.80
N MET A 140 3.97 -9.95 -17.67
CA MET A 140 4.40 -10.12 -19.06
C MET A 140 5.81 -10.70 -19.15
N ASP A 141 6.74 -10.24 -18.29
CA ASP A 141 8.10 -10.78 -18.20
C ASP A 141 8.12 -12.27 -17.78
N LYS A 142 7.03 -12.74 -17.16
CA LYS A 142 6.79 -14.15 -16.81
C LYS A 142 5.94 -14.89 -17.87
N PHE A 143 5.74 -14.31 -19.05
CA PHE A 143 4.99 -14.86 -20.18
C PHE A 143 3.53 -15.24 -19.87
N ARG A 144 2.88 -14.54 -18.94
CA ARG A 144 1.47 -14.78 -18.60
C ARG A 144 0.56 -14.03 -19.57
N GLU A 145 0.06 -14.71 -20.61
CA GLU A 145 -0.68 -14.10 -21.74
C GLU A 145 -1.83 -13.16 -21.34
N SER A 146 -2.54 -13.47 -20.26
CA SER A 146 -3.66 -12.64 -19.78
C SER A 146 -3.23 -11.23 -19.35
N SER A 147 -1.95 -11.00 -19.03
CA SER A 147 -1.46 -9.66 -18.68
C SER A 147 -1.49 -8.71 -19.88
N PHE A 148 -1.11 -9.19 -21.08
CA PHE A 148 -1.20 -8.43 -22.33
C PHE A 148 -2.64 -8.03 -22.64
N ARG A 149 -3.58 -8.95 -22.43
CA ARG A 149 -5.00 -8.68 -22.65
C ARG A 149 -5.55 -7.62 -21.70
N MET A 150 -5.19 -7.68 -20.41
CA MET A 150 -5.64 -6.71 -19.42
C MET A 150 -5.01 -5.32 -19.60
N ALA A 151 -3.77 -5.25 -20.09
CA ALA A 151 -3.08 -3.98 -20.34
C ALA A 151 -3.55 -3.27 -21.62
N LYS A 152 -4.25 -3.98 -22.52
CA LYS A 152 -4.55 -3.51 -23.88
C LYS A 152 -5.24 -2.14 -23.95
N ASN A 153 -6.14 -1.86 -23.00
CA ASN A 153 -6.94 -0.63 -22.99
C ASN A 153 -6.51 0.35 -21.88
N LEU A 154 -5.36 0.10 -21.25
CA LEU A 154 -4.84 0.95 -20.19
C LEU A 154 -3.74 1.85 -20.75
N GLU A 155 -3.85 3.15 -20.48
CA GLU A 155 -2.83 4.13 -20.78
C GLU A 155 -2.21 4.64 -19.48
N PRO A 156 -0.87 4.72 -19.38
CA PRO A 156 -0.24 5.29 -18.21
C PRO A 156 -0.55 6.78 -18.12
N ARG A 157 -0.68 7.27 -16.89
CA ARG A 157 -1.01 8.66 -16.58
C ARG A 157 0.12 9.39 -15.88
N MET A 158 1.10 8.65 -15.34
CA MET A 158 2.30 9.19 -14.71
C MET A 158 3.59 8.79 -15.42
N ALA A 159 3.48 8.02 -16.51
CA ALA A 159 4.58 7.68 -17.41
C ALA A 159 4.26 8.20 -18.82
N ALA A 160 5.29 8.42 -19.64
CA ALA A 160 5.11 8.94 -21.00
C ALA A 160 4.38 7.95 -21.91
N ASP A 161 4.66 6.66 -21.74
CA ASP A 161 4.08 5.55 -22.48
C ASP A 161 4.25 4.23 -21.70
N PHE A 162 3.61 3.15 -22.17
CA PHE A 162 3.71 1.84 -21.53
C PHE A 162 5.15 1.29 -21.49
N LYS A 163 6.00 1.67 -22.45
CA LYS A 163 7.42 1.27 -22.46
C LYS A 163 8.16 1.87 -21.28
N SER A 164 7.83 3.10 -20.88
CA SER A 164 8.43 3.82 -19.77
C SER A 164 7.94 3.38 -18.38
N VAL A 165 6.87 2.58 -18.28
CA VAL A 165 6.45 1.97 -17.02
C VAL A 165 7.44 0.87 -16.61
N ASN A 166 7.88 0.85 -15.36
CA ASN A 166 8.76 -0.15 -14.78
C ASN A 166 7.91 -1.27 -14.17
N ALA A 167 8.25 -2.51 -14.52
CA ALA A 167 7.66 -3.68 -13.92
C ALA A 167 7.83 -3.66 -12.39
N ARG A 168 6.80 -4.12 -11.66
CA ARG A 168 6.89 -4.26 -10.21
C ARG A 168 6.25 -5.58 -9.75
N GLN A 169 6.96 -6.30 -8.89
CA GLN A 169 6.38 -7.42 -8.16
C GLN A 169 5.60 -6.89 -6.94
N PRO A 170 4.33 -7.28 -6.74
CA PRO A 170 3.56 -6.86 -5.58
C PRO A 170 4.24 -7.33 -4.28
N TRP A 171 4.17 -6.51 -3.24
CA TRP A 171 4.73 -6.76 -1.89
C TRP A 171 6.26 -6.75 -1.78
N MET A 172 6.97 -6.94 -2.90
CA MET A 172 8.43 -6.99 -2.95
C MET A 172 9.04 -5.72 -3.56
N MET A 173 8.30 -5.07 -4.47
CA MET A 173 8.69 -3.83 -5.14
C MET A 173 7.63 -2.76 -4.86
N GLU A 174 7.83 -2.07 -3.74
CA GLU A 174 6.98 -0.96 -3.28
C GLU A 174 7.72 0.39 -3.43
N PRO A 175 7.01 1.54 -3.37
CA PRO A 175 7.63 2.84 -3.56
C PRO A 175 8.80 3.11 -2.60
N ASP A 176 9.95 3.56 -3.13
CA ASP A 176 11.10 3.95 -2.28
C ASP A 176 10.89 5.39 -1.74
N CYS A 177 10.79 5.50 -0.41
CA CYS A 177 10.64 6.78 0.29
C CYS A 177 11.78 7.76 -0.02
N ARG A 178 12.98 7.26 -0.36
CA ARG A 178 14.12 8.10 -0.75
C ARG A 178 13.91 8.83 -2.06
N THR A 179 12.88 8.52 -2.83
CA THR A 179 12.54 9.30 -4.03
C THR A 179 12.29 10.77 -3.69
N CYS A 180 11.55 11.00 -2.60
CA CYS A 180 11.26 12.33 -2.06
C CYS A 180 12.20 12.70 -0.90
N HIS A 181 12.72 11.70 -0.17
CA HIS A 181 13.64 11.90 0.97
C HIS A 181 15.09 11.49 0.63
N ARG A 182 15.67 12.05 -0.44
CA ARG A 182 16.97 11.61 -0.99
C ARG A 182 18.14 11.74 -0.01
N ASN A 183 18.30 12.91 0.61
CA ASN A 183 19.33 13.16 1.63
C ASN A 183 18.73 13.37 3.02
N TYR A 184 17.48 12.91 3.22
CA TYR A 184 16.73 13.13 4.44
C TYR A 184 16.60 14.63 4.80
N ASP A 185 16.53 15.47 3.78
CA ASP A 185 16.38 16.91 3.90
C ASP A 185 15.46 17.46 2.81
N ILE A 186 14.17 17.11 2.90
CA ILE A 186 13.20 17.45 1.85
C ILE A 186 13.06 18.96 1.61
N LYS A 187 13.37 19.80 2.61
CA LYS A 187 13.36 21.26 2.49
C LYS A 187 14.45 21.75 1.53
N THR A 188 15.65 21.18 1.64
CA THR A 188 16.78 21.57 0.80
C THR A 188 16.80 20.79 -0.51
N ASP A 189 16.48 19.49 -0.47
CA ASP A 189 16.50 18.59 -1.63
C ASP A 189 15.36 18.87 -2.61
N GLY A 190 14.22 19.37 -2.09
CA GLY A 190 12.96 19.41 -2.82
C GLY A 190 12.45 18.02 -3.19
N TYR A 191 11.24 17.96 -3.77
CA TYR A 191 10.68 16.71 -4.30
C TYR A 191 9.85 16.99 -5.54
N MET A 192 9.79 16.01 -6.45
CA MET A 192 9.09 16.14 -7.74
C MET A 192 7.58 15.86 -7.63
N GLY A 193 7.04 15.71 -6.42
CA GLY A 193 5.63 15.41 -6.20
C GLY A 193 5.20 13.95 -6.36
N ASN A 194 6.08 13.02 -6.74
CA ASN A 194 5.73 11.58 -6.79
C ASN A 194 6.91 10.61 -6.69
N SER A 195 6.60 9.36 -6.35
CA SER A 195 7.49 8.19 -6.36
C SER A 195 6.99 7.04 -7.23
N PHE A 196 6.01 7.28 -8.09
CA PHE A 196 5.64 6.30 -9.09
C PHE A 196 6.86 5.91 -9.93
N ASN A 197 6.88 4.66 -10.38
CA ASN A 197 7.93 4.08 -11.21
C ASN A 197 9.29 3.87 -10.53
N LYS A 198 9.39 4.10 -9.21
CA LYS A 198 10.63 4.02 -8.43
C LYS A 198 10.45 3.06 -7.26
N TRP A 199 10.83 1.82 -7.50
CA TRP A 199 10.62 0.72 -6.58
C TRP A 199 11.86 0.43 -5.76
N VAL A 200 11.65 -0.03 -4.53
CA VAL A 200 12.73 -0.65 -3.77
C VAL A 200 13.12 -1.99 -4.39
N ASP A 201 14.39 -2.36 -4.26
CA ASP A 201 14.91 -3.63 -4.76
C ASP A 201 14.69 -4.76 -3.73
N GLY A 202 13.45 -5.25 -3.67
CA GLY A 202 13.07 -6.42 -2.88
C GLY A 202 12.73 -6.14 -1.41
N GLY A 203 12.36 -7.22 -0.73
CA GLY A 203 11.73 -7.19 0.60
C GLY A 203 12.57 -6.53 1.70
N ASN A 204 13.90 -6.69 1.66
CA ASN A 204 14.81 -6.10 2.66
C ASN A 204 14.90 -4.57 2.54
N MET A 205 14.61 -4.04 1.34
CA MET A 205 14.68 -2.62 1.06
C MET A 205 13.34 -1.90 1.29
N LEU A 206 12.26 -2.63 1.62
CA LEU A 206 10.97 -2.06 2.03
C LEU A 206 11.15 -1.19 3.28
N TYR A 207 10.45 -0.06 3.36
CA TYR A 207 10.47 0.84 4.52
C TYR A 207 10.29 0.09 5.86
N ARG A 208 9.38 -0.88 5.91
CA ARG A 208 9.09 -1.66 7.13
C ARG A 208 10.23 -2.56 7.58
N ASN A 209 11.18 -2.87 6.69
CA ASN A 209 12.29 -3.81 6.92
C ASN A 209 13.67 -3.12 6.87
N ARG A 210 13.76 -1.95 6.23
CA ARG A 210 14.99 -1.20 6.03
C ARG A 210 15.43 -0.52 7.33
N SER A 211 16.75 -0.44 7.51
CA SER A 211 17.39 0.33 8.57
C SER A 211 18.03 1.61 8.05
N ASP A 212 18.23 2.57 8.94
CA ASP A 212 19.08 3.72 8.70
C ASP A 212 20.57 3.35 8.69
N GLN A 213 21.44 4.35 8.55
CA GLN A 213 22.90 4.15 8.51
C GLN A 213 23.48 3.60 9.82
N MET A 214 22.73 3.66 10.91
CA MET A 214 23.14 3.23 12.25
C MET A 214 22.49 1.91 12.67
N GLY A 215 21.75 1.25 11.77
CA GLY A 215 21.15 -0.07 12.01
C GLY A 215 19.78 -0.04 12.68
N MET A 216 19.15 1.11 12.83
CA MET A 216 17.79 1.23 13.38
C MET A 216 16.75 1.16 12.28
N MET A 217 15.77 0.27 12.42
CA MET A 217 14.68 0.13 11.44
C MET A 217 13.88 1.43 11.32
N CYS A 218 13.58 1.87 10.09
CA CYS A 218 12.84 3.11 9.85
C CYS A 218 11.52 3.14 10.62
N ALA A 219 10.77 2.04 10.60
CA ALA A 219 9.48 1.93 11.27
C ALA A 219 9.57 2.01 12.81
N ALA A 220 10.72 1.68 13.41
CA ALA A 220 10.92 1.77 14.85
C ALA A 220 10.99 3.22 15.34
N CYS A 221 11.46 4.14 14.48
CA CYS A 221 11.56 5.55 14.80
C CYS A 221 10.37 6.35 14.25
N HIS A 222 9.88 6.01 13.07
CA HIS A 222 8.92 6.82 12.31
C HIS A 222 7.48 6.29 12.29
N GLY A 223 7.21 5.07 12.79
CA GLY A 223 5.89 4.44 12.75
C GLY A 223 5.68 3.55 11.53
N SER A 224 4.45 3.10 11.30
CA SER A 224 4.14 2.19 10.19
C SER A 224 4.06 2.94 8.84
N PRO A 225 4.29 2.29 7.68
CA PRO A 225 4.36 2.96 6.37
C PRO A 225 3.20 3.95 6.07
N HIS A 226 1.98 3.64 6.51
CA HIS A 226 0.79 4.46 6.26
C HIS A 226 0.26 5.18 7.52
N ALA A 227 0.96 5.04 8.65
CA ALA A 227 0.67 5.75 9.89
C ALA A 227 1.99 6.22 10.53
N ILE A 228 2.80 6.93 9.73
CA ILE A 228 4.04 7.57 10.21
C ILE A 228 3.73 8.73 11.15
N TYR A 229 4.60 8.97 12.13
CA TYR A 229 4.35 9.96 13.19
C TYR A 229 4.44 11.43 12.74
N PRO A 230 3.60 12.32 13.32
CA PRO A 230 2.38 12.03 14.07
C PRO A 230 1.34 11.33 13.19
N ALA A 231 0.71 10.30 13.73
CA ALA A 231 -0.43 9.65 13.09
C ALA A 231 -1.73 10.16 13.70
N MET A 232 -2.76 10.37 12.88
CA MET A 232 -4.09 10.82 13.33
C MET A 232 -5.03 9.62 13.35
N ASN A 233 -5.56 9.24 14.50
CA ASN A 233 -6.46 8.09 14.60
C ASN A 233 -7.86 8.53 15.02
N ILE A 234 -8.88 8.09 14.30
CA ILE A 234 -10.28 8.43 14.58
C ILE A 234 -10.78 7.93 15.95
N TYR A 235 -10.07 6.97 16.57
CA TYR A 235 -10.34 6.46 17.91
C TYR A 235 -9.48 7.12 19.00
N GLY A 236 -8.79 8.21 18.67
CA GLY A 236 -8.01 9.04 19.60
C GLY A 236 -6.55 9.18 19.21
N ASP A 237 -6.02 10.39 19.39
CA ASP A 237 -4.68 10.82 18.94
C ASP A 237 -3.53 9.99 19.51
N ALA A 238 -3.73 9.31 20.64
CA ALA A 238 -2.69 8.49 21.25
C ALA A 238 -2.52 7.12 20.59
N ARG A 239 -3.53 6.57 19.91
CA ARG A 239 -3.60 5.13 19.60
C ARG A 239 -2.49 4.63 18.68
N ASP A 240 -2.19 5.36 17.61
CA ASP A 240 -1.04 5.02 16.75
C ASP A 240 0.27 5.62 17.29
N ASN A 241 0.21 6.63 18.15
CA ASN A 241 1.37 7.32 18.71
C ASN A 241 1.81 6.78 20.08
N ILE A 242 1.36 5.58 20.49
CA ILE A 242 1.66 5.01 21.83
C ILE A 242 3.17 4.99 22.09
N GLN A 243 3.95 4.45 21.15
CA GLN A 243 5.39 4.30 21.32
C GLN A 243 6.11 5.64 21.56
N PRO A 244 5.97 6.67 20.70
CA PRO A 244 6.67 7.94 20.91
C PRO A 244 6.10 8.72 22.12
N LEU A 245 4.79 8.61 22.42
CA LEU A 245 4.24 9.20 23.64
C LEU A 245 4.80 8.55 24.92
N GLN A 246 4.91 7.22 24.94
CA GLN A 246 5.44 6.47 26.08
C GLN A 246 6.91 6.82 26.37
N TYR A 247 7.75 6.94 25.33
CA TYR A 247 9.19 7.08 25.53
C TYR A 247 9.69 8.53 25.61
N GLN A 248 9.04 9.47 24.93
CA GLN A 248 9.48 10.86 24.87
C GLN A 248 8.38 11.88 25.12
N ASN A 249 7.14 11.45 25.37
CA ASN A 249 5.96 12.32 25.57
C ASN A 249 5.73 13.32 24.42
N ILE A 250 6.12 12.94 23.20
CA ILE A 250 5.96 13.71 21.97
C ILE A 250 5.49 12.75 20.88
N ALA A 251 4.34 13.00 20.25
CA ALA A 251 3.79 12.21 19.14
C ALA A 251 4.54 12.47 17.81
N GLY A 252 5.85 12.27 17.78
CA GLY A 252 6.70 12.46 16.62
C GLY A 252 7.72 11.34 16.49
N PRO A 253 8.59 11.37 15.46
CA PRO A 253 9.69 10.44 15.35
C PRO A 253 10.48 10.32 16.66
N ILE A 254 10.87 9.10 17.04
CA ILE A 254 11.65 8.90 18.27
C ILE A 254 13.01 9.58 18.12
N GLY A 255 13.41 10.38 19.11
CA GLY A 255 14.63 11.18 19.07
C GLY A 255 14.48 12.57 18.44
N ILE A 256 13.24 12.97 18.13
CA ILE A 256 12.91 14.36 17.75
C ILE A 256 13.39 15.37 18.79
N LYS A 257 13.70 16.61 18.35
CA LYS A 257 14.22 17.69 19.21
C LYS A 257 15.50 17.31 19.95
N ASP A 258 16.35 16.53 19.29
CA ASP A 258 17.61 16.03 19.84
C ASP A 258 17.45 15.23 21.14
N ASN A 259 16.28 14.58 21.34
CA ASN A 259 16.02 13.75 22.51
C ASN A 259 16.74 12.38 22.41
N CYS A 260 18.03 12.39 22.08
CA CYS A 260 18.86 11.21 21.88
C CYS A 260 18.95 10.32 23.13
N ALA A 261 18.79 10.91 24.32
CA ALA A 261 18.82 10.20 25.59
C ALA A 261 17.69 9.17 25.73
N VAL A 262 16.60 9.31 24.96
CA VAL A 262 15.48 8.36 24.94
C VAL A 262 15.95 6.92 24.65
N CYS A 263 16.86 6.77 23.69
CA CYS A 263 17.45 5.50 23.29
C CYS A 263 18.82 5.28 23.94
N HIS A 264 19.72 6.27 23.87
CA HIS A 264 21.12 6.08 24.27
C HIS A 264 21.36 6.09 25.78
N LYS A 265 20.36 6.49 26.59
CA LYS A 265 20.44 6.59 28.06
C LYS A 265 21.57 7.48 28.58
N LYS A 266 22.16 8.29 27.71
CA LYS A 266 23.19 9.30 27.99
C LYS A 266 23.04 10.48 27.04
N ASN A 267 23.67 11.60 27.40
CA ASN A 267 23.75 12.74 26.50
C ASN A 267 24.58 12.37 25.25
N MET A 268 24.08 12.78 24.08
CA MET A 268 24.74 12.56 22.79
C MET A 268 24.96 13.94 22.14
N PRO A 269 26.21 14.45 22.10
CA PRO A 269 26.50 15.78 21.57
C PRO A 269 26.36 15.87 20.04
N TYR A 270 26.34 14.71 19.37
CA TYR A 270 26.18 14.59 17.93
C TYR A 270 25.23 13.44 17.61
N SER A 271 24.52 13.55 16.49
CA SER A 271 23.65 12.50 15.99
C SER A 271 24.27 11.83 14.78
N GLY A 272 24.53 10.52 14.88
CA GLY A 272 24.87 9.67 13.73
C GLY A 272 23.67 9.32 12.85
N HIS A 273 22.46 9.57 13.33
CA HIS A 273 21.21 9.37 12.59
C HIS A 273 20.90 10.55 11.65
N HIS A 274 20.14 10.27 10.59
CA HIS A 274 19.80 11.24 9.54
C HIS A 274 18.90 12.39 10.02
N ARG A 275 18.92 13.52 9.30
CA ARG A 275 18.23 14.77 9.71
C ARG A 275 16.71 14.61 9.87
N ASN A 276 16.05 13.81 9.03
CA ASN A 276 14.60 13.54 9.14
C ASN A 276 14.15 12.94 10.49
N MET A 277 15.05 12.37 11.30
CA MET A 277 14.73 11.89 12.65
C MET A 277 14.59 13.05 13.65
N LYS A 278 15.30 14.16 13.41
CA LYS A 278 15.50 15.26 14.36
C LYS A 278 14.61 16.47 14.10
N LEU A 279 14.02 16.58 12.91
CA LEU A 279 13.27 17.77 12.46
C LEU A 279 12.17 18.16 13.44
N ASN A 280 12.13 19.44 13.78
CA ASN A 280 11.28 19.98 14.83
C ASN A 280 9.88 20.25 14.27
N LEU A 281 8.96 19.29 14.43
CA LEU A 281 7.64 19.24 13.78
C LEU A 281 6.72 20.48 13.95
N LEU A 282 7.02 21.41 14.88
CA LEU A 282 6.15 22.54 15.21
C LEU A 282 6.63 23.90 14.68
N ASN A 283 7.91 24.07 14.36
CA ASN A 283 8.48 25.38 13.97
C ASN A 283 9.20 25.33 12.61
N ASP A 284 9.08 24.22 11.89
CA ASP A 284 9.75 23.96 10.62
C ASP A 284 8.78 23.81 9.44
N LEU A 285 7.61 24.46 9.49
CA LEU A 285 6.80 24.75 8.31
C LEU A 285 6.74 26.27 8.11
#